data_AF-A0A7K1BA61-F1
#
_entry.id   AF-A0A7K1BA61-F1
#
_cell.length_a   1.000
_cell.length_b   1.000
_cell.length_c   1.000
_cell.angle_alpha   90.00
_cell.angle_beta   90.00
_cell.angle_gamma   90.00
#
_symmetry.space_group_name_H-M   'P 1'
#
loop_
_entity.id
_entity.type
_entity.pdbx_description
1 polymer ?
#
loop_
_entity_poly.entity_id
_entity_poly.type
_entity_poly.pdbx_seq_one_letter_code
_entity_poly.pdbx_strand_id
1 'polypeptide(L)'
;MTDETSNGPANGFDDTQLDDTQLDDTQLDDTQLDEARAELDAARRRLAEVPVEVMVTNHVMGLYELAAIHLGAMPPDLRQAALAIDAVGCLVEGLGERLGPDAATLGEALQSIRLAFVQIKAAHAG
;
A
#
# COMPACT_ATOMS: atom_id res chain seq x y z
N MET A 1 12.24 38.87 -54.70
CA MET A 1 11.32 39.75 -55.44
C MET A 1 9.92 39.21 -55.16
N THR A 2 9.15 39.96 -54.34
CA THR A 2 7.68 39.96 -54.15
C THR A 2 6.98 38.59 -54.03
N ASP A 3 6.53 38.14 -52.87
CA ASP A 3 5.43 38.62 -52.02
C ASP A 3 4.02 38.60 -52.67
N GLU A 4 3.09 38.20 -51.81
CA GLU A 4 1.64 38.40 -51.78
C GLU A 4 0.64 37.46 -52.49
N THR A 5 0.14 36.54 -51.67
CA THR A 5 -1.25 36.44 -51.17
C THR A 5 -2.36 35.74 -51.96
N SER A 6 -3.24 35.16 -51.13
CA SER A 6 -4.68 34.90 -51.36
C SER A 6 -4.97 33.55 -52.01
N ASN A 7 -5.87 32.69 -51.55
CA ASN A 7 -6.99 32.82 -50.60
C ASN A 7 -7.45 31.37 -50.30
N GLY A 8 -7.89 31.06 -49.06
CA GLY A 8 -8.87 29.97 -48.89
C GLY A 8 -10.23 30.40 -49.46
N PRO A 9 -11.34 29.64 -49.31
CA PRO A 9 -11.54 28.41 -48.56
C PRO A 9 -12.37 27.33 -49.33
N ALA A 10 -12.46 26.12 -48.78
CA ALA A 10 -13.64 25.24 -48.83
C ALA A 10 -13.26 23.94 -48.12
N ASN A 11 -13.62 23.75 -46.85
CA ASN A 11 -14.81 22.98 -46.50
C ASN A 11 -15.03 21.76 -47.42
N GLY A 12 -14.20 20.76 -47.22
CA GLY A 12 -14.57 19.36 -47.41
C GLY A 12 -14.25 18.66 -46.10
N PHE A 13 -15.08 18.88 -45.08
CA PHE A 13 -15.25 17.90 -44.02
C PHE A 13 -15.65 16.61 -44.72
N ASP A 14 -14.68 15.71 -44.93
CA ASP A 14 -14.94 14.33 -45.33
C ASP A 14 -15.48 13.61 -44.10
N ASP A 15 -16.75 13.88 -43.86
CA ASP A 15 -17.63 13.18 -42.94
C ASP A 15 -17.91 11.81 -43.53
N THR A 16 -16.97 10.86 -43.37
CA THR A 16 -17.21 9.42 -43.21
C THR A 16 -15.91 8.63 -43.29
N GLN A 17 -15.11 8.71 -42.24
CA GLN A 17 -14.44 7.56 -41.62
C GLN A 17 -13.68 8.07 -40.40
N LEU A 18 -14.45 8.50 -39.40
CA LEU A 18 -14.11 8.05 -38.06
C LEU A 18 -14.20 6.53 -38.17
N ASP A 19 -13.04 5.90 -38.37
CA ASP A 19 -12.89 4.50 -38.10
C ASP A 19 -13.32 4.36 -36.65
N ASP A 20 -14.60 4.00 -36.48
CA ASP A 20 -15.14 3.34 -35.30
C ASP A 20 -14.43 1.98 -35.19
N THR A 21 -13.09 1.96 -35.20
CA THR A 21 -12.33 1.04 -34.37
C THR A 21 -12.65 1.43 -32.94
N GLN A 22 -13.88 1.05 -32.58
CA GLN A 22 -14.21 0.35 -31.38
C GLN A 22 -13.24 0.78 -30.30
N LEU A 23 -13.69 1.77 -29.54
CA LEU A 23 -13.63 1.62 -28.09
C LEU A 23 -14.03 0.16 -27.82
N ASP A 24 -13.05 -0.73 -27.79
CA ASP A 24 -13.17 -2.13 -27.38
C ASP A 24 -13.35 -2.04 -25.87
N ASP A 25 -14.52 -1.51 -25.50
CA ASP A 25 -15.06 -1.37 -24.17
C ASP A 25 -15.33 -2.79 -23.69
N THR A 26 -14.27 -3.51 -23.32
CA THR A 26 -14.25 -4.64 -22.38
C THR A 26 -15.59 -5.38 -22.22
N GLN A 27 -16.13 -5.93 -23.31
CA GLN A 27 -17.23 -6.87 -23.22
C GLN A 27 -16.59 -8.24 -22.98
N LEU A 28 -16.13 -8.45 -21.74
CA LEU A 28 -15.86 -9.80 -21.27
C LEU A 28 -17.17 -10.57 -21.45
N ASP A 29 -17.13 -11.68 -22.18
CA ASP A 29 -18.31 -12.51 -22.32
C ASP A 29 -18.72 -13.04 -20.93
N ASP A 30 -20.00 -13.37 -20.75
CA ASP A 30 -20.52 -13.82 -19.45
C ASP A 30 -19.74 -15.04 -18.90
N THR A 31 -19.14 -15.85 -19.78
CA THR A 31 -18.34 -17.03 -19.41
C THR A 31 -16.98 -16.62 -18.85
N GLN A 32 -16.28 -15.68 -19.51
CA GLN A 32 -15.02 -15.10 -19.07
C GLN A 32 -15.18 -14.36 -17.74
N LEU A 33 -16.31 -13.68 -17.52
CA LEU A 33 -16.63 -13.04 -16.24
C LEU A 33 -16.80 -14.07 -15.12
N ASP A 34 -17.47 -15.18 -15.39
CA ASP A 34 -17.71 -16.24 -14.40
C ASP A 34 -16.43 -17.05 -14.10
N GLU A 35 -15.59 -17.30 -15.11
CA GLU A 35 -14.26 -17.90 -14.93
C GLU A 35 -13.35 -17.00 -14.09
N ALA A 36 -13.28 -15.70 -14.40
CA ALA A 36 -12.50 -14.74 -13.61
C ALA A 36 -12.98 -14.66 -12.15
N ARG A 37 -14.30 -14.70 -11.91
CA ARG A 37 -14.86 -14.78 -10.55
C ARG A 37 -14.45 -16.04 -9.83
N ALA A 38 -14.52 -17.20 -10.49
CA ALA A 38 -14.13 -18.48 -9.92
C ALA A 38 -12.65 -18.50 -9.52
N GLU A 39 -11.77 -17.90 -10.34
CA GLU A 39 -10.35 -17.75 -10.01
C GLU A 39 -10.11 -16.83 -8.80
N LEU A 40 -10.79 -15.69 -8.73
CA LEU A 40 -10.69 -14.77 -7.59
C LEU A 40 -11.17 -15.43 -6.29
N ASP A 41 -12.27 -16.19 -6.33
CA ASP A 41 -12.78 -16.91 -5.17
C ASP A 41 -11.86 -18.07 -4.76
N ALA A 42 -11.26 -18.77 -5.72
CA ALA A 42 -10.23 -19.76 -5.43
C ALA A 42 -8.99 -19.13 -4.76
N ALA A 43 -8.56 -17.96 -5.24
CA ALA A 43 -7.46 -17.21 -4.63
C ALA A 43 -7.79 -16.76 -3.19
N ARG A 44 -9.01 -16.25 -2.96
CA ARG A 44 -9.50 -15.89 -1.62
C ARG A 44 -9.52 -17.07 -0.66
N ARG A 45 -9.95 -18.26 -1.11
CA ARG A 45 -9.95 -19.48 -0.28
C ARG A 45 -8.54 -19.86 0.17
N ARG A 46 -7.56 -19.81 -0.75
CA ARG A 46 -6.15 -20.08 -0.40
C ARG A 46 -5.61 -19.10 0.63
N LEU A 47 -5.96 -17.81 0.54
CA LEU A 47 -5.55 -16.81 1.54
C LEU A 47 -6.17 -17.11 2.92
N ALA A 48 -7.41 -17.59 2.96
CA ALA A 48 -8.10 -17.94 4.19
C ALA A 48 -7.55 -19.19 4.89
N GLU A 49 -6.67 -19.96 4.24
CA GLU A 49 -5.99 -21.12 4.84
C GLU A 49 -4.85 -20.71 5.78
N VAL A 50 -4.30 -19.51 5.62
CA VAL A 50 -3.24 -19.00 6.51
C VAL A 50 -3.85 -18.60 7.85
N PRO A 51 -3.35 -19.11 8.99
CA PRO A 51 -3.83 -18.70 10.31
C PRO A 51 -3.72 -17.17 10.47
N VAL A 52 -4.81 -16.54 10.88
CA VAL A 52 -4.89 -15.08 10.97
C VAL A 52 -3.87 -14.53 11.97
N GLU A 53 -3.59 -15.26 13.05
CA GLU A 53 -2.57 -14.87 14.02
C GLU A 53 -1.18 -14.72 13.39
N VAL A 54 -0.81 -15.60 12.45
CA VAL A 54 0.48 -15.55 11.76
C VAL A 54 0.56 -14.30 10.88
N MET A 55 -0.52 -14.00 10.17
CA MET A 55 -0.58 -12.81 9.31
C MET A 55 -0.53 -11.51 10.13
N VAL A 56 -1.29 -11.45 11.23
CA VAL A 56 -1.30 -10.30 12.14
C VAL A 56 0.07 -10.10 12.77
N THR A 57 0.70 -11.15 13.29
CA THR A 57 2.05 -11.07 13.85
C THR A 57 3.08 -10.61 12.81
N ASN A 58 2.98 -11.10 11.57
CA ASN A 58 3.81 -10.61 10.47
C ASN A 58 3.60 -9.11 10.19
N HIS A 59 2.35 -8.61 10.26
CA HIS A 59 2.08 -7.18 10.13
C HIS A 59 2.63 -6.36 11.30
N VAL A 60 2.55 -6.86 12.54
CA VAL A 60 3.16 -6.22 13.71
C VAL A 60 4.67 -6.08 13.50
N MET A 61 5.33 -7.13 12.99
CA MET A 61 6.75 -7.08 12.67
C MET A 61 7.07 -6.02 11.60
N GLY A 62 6.27 -5.93 10.53
CA GLY A 62 6.44 -4.89 9.51
C GLY A 62 6.30 -3.47 10.06
N LEU A 63 5.36 -3.24 11.00
CA LEU A 63 5.22 -1.95 11.68
C LEU A 63 6.40 -1.65 12.61
N TYR A 64 6.93 -2.66 13.29
CA TYR A 64 8.14 -2.54 14.11
C TYR A 64 9.36 -2.17 13.25
N GLU A 65 9.54 -2.82 12.10
CA GLU A 65 10.63 -2.49 11.16
C GLU A 65 10.49 -1.05 10.64
N LEU A 66 9.26 -0.62 10.31
CA LEU A 66 8.99 0.75 9.89
C LEU A 66 9.38 1.76 10.98
N ALA A 67 9.04 1.49 12.24
CA ALA A 67 9.46 2.30 13.36
C ALA A 67 11.00 2.36 13.47
N ALA A 68 11.68 1.22 13.35
CA ALA A 68 13.14 1.14 13.44
C ALA A 68 13.84 1.91 12.30
N ILE A 69 13.32 1.81 11.07
CA ILE A 69 13.85 2.54 9.89
C ILE A 69 13.76 4.06 10.12
N HIS A 70 12.59 4.56 10.51
CA HIS A 70 12.41 6.00 10.73
C HIS A 70 13.19 6.51 11.94
N LEU A 71 13.29 5.70 13.00
CA LEU A 71 14.03 6.06 14.20
C LEU A 71 15.55 6.05 13.97
N GLY A 72 16.06 5.15 13.12
CA GLY A 72 17.47 5.04 12.75
C GLY A 72 17.90 5.94 11.60
N ALA A 73 16.99 6.72 11.01
CA ALA A 73 17.30 7.66 9.93
C ALA A 73 18.24 8.79 10.40
N MET A 74 18.89 9.46 9.44
CA MET A 74 19.81 10.57 9.69
C MET A 74 19.40 11.81 8.88
N PRO A 75 18.74 12.82 9.48
CA PRO A 75 18.29 12.88 10.88
C PRO A 75 17.10 11.94 11.15
N PRO A 76 16.86 11.52 12.41
CA PRO A 76 15.77 10.62 12.75
C PRO A 76 14.42 11.30 12.56
N ASP A 77 13.45 10.57 11.99
CA ASP A 77 12.07 11.03 11.86
C ASP A 77 11.26 10.57 13.07
N LEU A 78 11.29 11.37 14.14
CA LEU A 78 10.60 11.05 15.39
C LEU A 78 9.08 11.01 15.24
N ARG A 79 8.49 11.72 14.27
CA ARG A 79 7.04 11.72 14.09
C ARG A 79 6.58 10.41 13.46
N GLN A 80 7.25 9.99 12.40
CA GLN A 80 6.92 8.73 11.72
C GLN A 80 7.25 7.53 12.60
N ALA A 81 8.40 7.56 13.30
CA ALA A 81 8.75 6.52 14.26
C ALA A 81 7.70 6.40 15.39
N ALA A 82 7.24 7.53 15.95
CA ALA A 82 6.21 7.51 16.99
C ALA A 82 4.90 6.87 16.51
N LEU A 83 4.42 7.25 15.32
CA LEU A 83 3.19 6.67 14.76
C LEU A 83 3.28 5.15 14.60
N ALA A 84 4.42 4.66 14.08
CA ALA A 84 4.64 3.24 13.91
C ALA A 84 4.76 2.51 15.27
N ILE A 85 5.46 3.09 16.26
CA ILE A 85 5.55 2.54 17.62
C ILE A 85 4.17 2.47 18.29
N ASP A 86 3.35 3.50 18.13
CA ASP A 86 2.00 3.54 18.68
C ASP A 86 1.12 2.46 18.04
N ALA A 87 1.22 2.24 16.72
CA ALA A 87 0.50 1.18 16.03
C ALA A 87 0.91 -0.23 16.52
N VAL A 88 2.23 -0.47 16.69
CA VAL A 88 2.74 -1.72 17.31
C VAL A 88 2.16 -1.85 18.72
N GLY A 89 2.17 -0.77 19.51
CA GLY A 89 1.60 -0.74 20.86
C GLY A 89 0.14 -1.15 20.90
N CYS A 90 -0.70 -0.53 20.07
CA CYS A 90 -2.13 -0.83 19.98
C CYS A 90 -2.39 -2.31 19.68
N LEU A 91 -1.59 -2.93 18.80
CA LEU A 91 -1.76 -4.34 18.43
C LEU A 91 -1.23 -5.27 19.52
N VAL A 92 0.01 -5.07 19.98
CA VAL A 92 0.67 -5.96 20.94
C VAL A 92 -0.04 -5.94 22.29
N GLU A 93 -0.34 -4.75 22.80
CA GLU A 93 -0.98 -4.59 24.12
C GLU A 93 -2.48 -4.86 24.03
N GLY A 94 -3.13 -4.51 22.92
CA GLY A 94 -4.57 -4.71 22.73
C GLY A 94 -4.96 -6.16 22.43
N LEU A 95 -4.10 -6.92 21.75
CA LEU A 95 -4.37 -8.32 21.40
C LEU A 95 -3.80 -9.31 22.42
N GLY A 96 -2.64 -9.01 23.04
CA GLY A 96 -2.01 -9.85 24.05
C GLY A 96 -1.84 -11.31 23.60
N GLU A 97 -2.29 -12.24 24.43
CA GLU A 97 -2.23 -13.70 24.17
C GLU A 97 -2.87 -14.14 22.84
N ARG A 98 -3.75 -13.32 22.23
CA ARG A 98 -4.36 -13.62 20.93
C ARG A 98 -3.37 -13.57 19.77
N LEU A 99 -2.19 -12.99 19.96
CA LEU A 99 -1.08 -13.02 19.01
C LEU A 99 -0.38 -14.38 18.97
N GLY A 100 -0.74 -15.29 19.89
CA GLY A 100 -0.19 -16.63 19.94
C GLY A 100 1.23 -16.66 20.51
N PRO A 101 2.08 -17.61 20.07
CA PRO A 101 3.38 -17.89 20.69
C PRO A 101 4.34 -16.69 20.74
N ASP A 102 4.22 -15.77 19.79
CA ASP A 102 5.12 -14.63 19.65
C ASP A 102 4.73 -13.43 20.53
N ALA A 103 3.60 -13.48 21.24
CA ALA A 103 3.08 -12.36 22.03
C ALA A 103 4.11 -11.80 23.03
N ALA A 104 4.81 -12.67 23.75
CA ALA A 104 5.84 -12.27 24.71
C ALA A 104 7.02 -11.58 24.01
N THR A 105 7.53 -12.18 22.93
CA THR A 105 8.63 -11.65 22.13
C THR A 105 8.30 -10.27 21.55
N LEU A 106 7.08 -10.10 21.02
CA LEU A 106 6.60 -8.81 20.51
C LEU A 106 6.48 -7.75 21.62
N GLY A 107 6.05 -8.16 22.81
CA GLY A 107 6.00 -7.29 23.99
C GLY A 107 7.38 -6.78 24.41
N GLU A 108 8.39 -7.66 24.41
CA GLU A 108 9.79 -7.30 24.69
C GLU A 108 10.35 -6.37 23.61
N ALA A 109 10.11 -6.66 22.32
CA ALA A 109 10.53 -5.83 21.20
C ALA A 109 9.91 -4.41 21.29
N LEU A 110 8.62 -4.31 21.61
CA LEU A 110 7.93 -3.04 21.82
C LEU A 110 8.56 -2.21 22.95
N GLN A 111 8.90 -2.84 24.07
CA GLN A 111 9.58 -2.13 25.17
C GLN A 111 10.95 -1.61 24.74
N SER A 112 11.72 -2.45 24.03
CA SER A 112 13.05 -2.09 23.52
C SER A 112 13.00 -0.87 22.60
N ILE A 113 12.09 -0.86 21.61
CA ILE A 113 12.01 0.26 20.65
C ILE A 113 11.47 1.54 21.28
N ARG A 114 10.57 1.46 22.26
CA ARG A 114 10.10 2.62 23.04
C ARG A 114 11.25 3.25 23.85
N LEU A 115 12.12 2.43 24.44
CA LEU A 115 13.32 2.93 25.14
C LEU A 115 14.28 3.62 24.17
N ALA A 116 14.56 3.01 23.02
CA ALA A 116 15.40 3.60 21.98
C ALA A 116 14.82 4.95 21.50
N PHE A 117 13.51 5.03 21.30
CA PHE A 117 12.84 6.27 20.90
C PHE A 117 13.07 7.41 21.89
N VAL A 118 12.89 7.15 23.20
CA VAL A 118 13.10 8.18 24.24
C VAL A 118 14.55 8.62 24.29
N GLN A 119 15.51 7.70 24.19
CA GLN A 119 16.94 8.01 24.19
C GLN A 119 17.32 8.90 22.99
N ILE A 120 16.89 8.53 21.79
CA ILE A 120 17.17 9.29 20.56
C ILE A 120 16.49 10.65 20.60
N LYS A 121 15.21 10.71 21.02
CA LYS A 121 14.49 11.98 21.19
C LYS A 121 15.21 12.93 22.15
N ALA A 122 15.73 12.43 23.27
CA ALA A 122 16.48 13.22 24.23
C ALA A 122 17.79 13.75 23.63
N ALA A 123 18.51 12.94 22.85
CA ALA A 123 19.75 13.34 22.18
C ALA A 123 19.55 14.42 21.11
N HIS A 124 18.36 14.51 20.50
CA HIS A 124 18.01 15.50 19.48
C HIS A 124 17.26 16.72 20.01
N ALA A 125 16.89 16.72 21.30
CA ALA A 125 16.23 17.84 21.97
C ALA A 125 17.22 18.82 22.62
N GLY A 126 18.51 18.47 22.68
CA GLY A 126 19.62 19.32 23.13
C GLY A 126 20.37 19.92 21.95
#